data_AF-A0A502XSK6-F1
#
_entry.id   AF-A0A502XSK6-F1
#
_cell.length_a   1.000
_cell.length_b   1.000
_cell.length_c   1.000
_cell.angle_alpha   90.00
_cell.angle_beta   90.00
_cell.angle_gamma   90.00
#
_symmetry.space_group_name_H-M   'P 1'
#
loop_
_entity.id
_entity.type
_entity.pdbx_description
1 polymer ?
#
loop_
_entity_poly.entity_id
_entity_poly.type
_entity_poly.pdbx_seq_one_letter_code
_entity_poly.pdbx_strand_id
1 'polypeptide(L)' 'MKPTFSDDATMDRLMHGSPAAIRVVLQHGMLCVGCPIAPFHTISDAAREHNLDEELLSRDLRTAIESSD' A
#
# COMPACT_ATOMS: atom_id res chain seq x y z
N MET A 1 -16.00 -9.14 5.04
CA MET A 1 -15.92 -8.25 3.87
C MET A 1 -14.47 -8.29 3.42
N LYS A 2 -14.16 -8.83 2.23
CA LYS A 2 -12.78 -8.83 1.73
C LYS A 2 -12.38 -7.37 1.47
N PRO A 3 -11.25 -6.87 1.99
CA PRO A 3 -10.81 -5.52 1.65
C PRO A 3 -10.35 -5.55 0.20
N THR A 4 -11.21 -5.08 -0.69
CA THR A 4 -10.91 -4.98 -2.12
C THR A 4 -9.84 -3.92 -2.31
N PHE A 5 -8.73 -4.32 -2.94
CA PHE A 5 -7.73 -3.44 -3.50
C PHE A 5 -8.41 -2.59 -4.60
N SER A 6 -8.99 -1.47 -4.18
CA SER A 6 -9.65 -0.48 -5.02
C SER A 6 -8.66 0.63 -5.35
N ASP A 7 -8.77 1.24 -6.52
CA ASP A 7 -7.84 2.28 -6.98
C ASP A 7 -7.86 3.54 -6.08
N ASP A 8 -8.93 3.72 -5.30
CA ASP A 8 -9.08 4.77 -4.30
C ASP A 8 -8.66 4.36 -2.87
N ALA A 9 -8.11 3.16 -2.70
CA ALA A 9 -7.68 2.68 -1.40
C ALA A 9 -6.49 3.49 -0.88
N THR A 10 -6.61 3.97 0.36
CA THR A 10 -5.53 4.71 1.02
C THR A 10 -4.48 3.74 1.57
N MET A 11 -3.25 4.23 1.74
CA MET A 11 -2.16 3.45 2.32
C MET A 11 -2.52 2.93 3.71
N ASP A 12 -3.20 3.73 4.54
CA ASP A 12 -3.67 3.30 5.85
C ASP A 12 -4.70 2.15 5.75
N ARG A 13 -5.71 2.29 4.88
CA ARG A 13 -6.73 1.25 4.70
C ARG A 13 -6.11 -0.06 4.20
N LEU A 14 -5.15 0.02 3.28
CA LEU A 14 -4.43 -1.16 2.77
C LEU A 14 -3.64 -1.86 3.88
N MET A 15 -2.84 -1.12 4.65
CA MET A 15 -2.04 -1.67 5.73
C MET A 15 -2.89 -2.21 6.89
N HIS A 16 -4.04 -1.58 7.18
CA HIS A 16 -4.98 -2.06 8.18
C HIS A 16 -5.72 -3.33 7.71
N GLY A 17 -5.98 -3.44 6.40
CA GLY A 17 -6.64 -4.59 5.80
C GLY A 17 -5.76 -5.82 5.63
N SER A 18 -4.44 -5.64 5.53
CA SER A 18 -3.50 -6.77 5.39
C SER A 18 -2.09 -6.45 5.92
N PRO A 19 -1.58 -7.21 6.90
CA PRO A 19 -0.18 -7.13 7.32
C PRO A 19 0.83 -7.43 6.19
N ALA A 20 0.42 -8.15 5.14
CA ALA A 20 1.28 -8.40 3.99
C ALA A 20 1.61 -7.10 3.22
N ALA A 21 0.67 -6.14 3.18
CA ALA A 21 0.92 -4.82 2.60
C ALA A 21 2.01 -4.05 3.36
N ILE A 22 2.03 -4.15 4.70
CA ILE A 22 3.06 -3.51 5.54
C ILE A 22 4.46 -4.01 5.15
N ARG A 23 4.60 -5.31 4.85
CA ARG A 23 5.89 -5.87 4.41
C ARG A 23 6.38 -5.24 3.10
N VAL A 24 5.48 -5.06 2.12
CA VAL A 24 5.81 -4.44 0.82
C VAL A 24 6.22 -2.97 1.03
N VAL A 25 5.46 -2.22 1.81
CA VAL A 25 5.77 -0.81 2.15
C VAL A 25 7.17 -0.69 2.77
N LEU A 26 7.53 -1.58 3.70
CA LEU A 26 8.87 -1.61 4.30
C LEU A 26 9.96 -2.02 3.31
N GLN A 27 9.68 -2.97 2.40
CA GLN A 27 10.64 -3.42 1.37
C GLN A 27 10.97 -2.32 0.36
N HIS A 28 9.99 -1.50 0.01
CA HIS A 28 10.17 -0.32 -0.85
C HIS A 28 10.75 0.89 -0.09
N GLY A 29 11.09 0.74 1.20
CA GLY A 29 11.69 1.80 2.02
C GLY A 29 10.74 2.97 2.30
N MET A 30 9.43 2.76 2.13
CA MET A 30 8.43 3.79 2.32
C MET A 30 8.21 4.06 3.81
N LEU A 31 7.91 5.32 4.15
CA LEU A 31 7.69 5.78 5.53
C LEU A 31 6.20 5.78 5.90
N CYS A 32 5.35 5.10 5.13
CA CYS A 32 3.90 5.16 5.32
C CYS A 32 3.44 4.48 6.61
N VAL A 33 4.18 3.49 7.13
CA VAL A 33 3.80 2.76 8.35
C VAL A 33 3.80 3.71 9.55
N GLY A 34 2.62 3.92 10.14
CA GLY A 34 2.44 4.84 11.28
C GLY A 34 2.48 6.33 10.91
N CYS A 35 2.57 6.68 9.63
CA CYS A 35 2.51 8.07 9.19
C CYS A 35 1.07 8.60 9.37
N PRO A 36 0.86 9.74 10.05
CA PRO A 36 -0.48 10.31 10.25
C PRO A 36 -1.13 10.79 8.95
N ILE A 37 -0.36 10.88 7.85
CA ILE A 37 -0.85 11.27 6.52
C ILE A 37 -1.28 10.06 5.68
N ALA A 38 -0.90 8.83 6.05
CA ALA A 38 -1.27 7.61 5.32
C ALA A 38 -2.78 7.43 5.06
N PRO A 39 -3.71 7.89 5.92
CA PRO A 39 -5.14 7.85 5.63
C PRO A 39 -5.62 8.75 4.49
N PHE A 40 -4.75 9.63 3.96
CA PHE A 40 -5.07 10.59 2.92
C PHE A 40 -4.35 10.33 1.59
N HIS A 41 -3.32 9.49 1.58
CA HIS A 41 -2.59 9.14 0.37
C HIS A 41 -3.11 7.83 -0.22
N THR A 42 -3.50 7.89 -1.50
CA THR A 42 -3.70 6.70 -2.34
C THR A 42 -2.36 6.02 -2.64
N ILE A 43 -2.39 4.86 -3.30
CA ILE A 43 -1.17 4.21 -3.81
C ILE A 43 -0.43 5.15 -4.78
N SER A 44 -1.15 5.81 -5.69
CA SER A 44 -0.59 6.76 -6.65
C SER A 44 0.08 7.95 -5.96
N ASP A 45 -0.56 8.52 -4.92
CA ASP A 45 0.03 9.60 -4.13
C ASP A 45 1.32 9.16 -3.44
N ALA A 46 1.30 7.98 -2.83
CA ALA A 46 2.45 7.43 -2.13
C ALA A 46 3.60 7.10 -3.10
N ALA A 47 3.30 6.52 -4.27
CA ALA A 47 4.29 6.25 -5.30
C ALA A 47 4.96 7.55 -5.76
N ARG A 48 4.17 8.59 -6.04
CA ARG A 48 4.69 9.91 -6.43
C ARG A 48 5.56 10.54 -5.34
N GLU A 49 5.11 10.54 -4.08
CA GLU A 49 5.85 11.15 -2.95
C GLU A 49 7.18 10.42 -2.67
N HIS A 50 7.20 9.11 -2.87
CA HIS A 50 8.38 8.27 -2.64
C HIS A 50 9.23 8.06 -3.91
N ASN A 51 8.90 8.70 -5.04
CA ASN A 51 9.57 8.55 -6.34
C ASN A 51 9.65 7.08 -6.81
N LEU A 52 8.56 6.34 -6.64
CA LEU A 52 8.41 4.95 -7.05
C LEU A 52 7.56 4.84 -8.31
N ASP A 53 7.73 3.73 -9.02
CA ASP A 53 6.83 3.34 -10.10
C ASP A 53 5.52 2.80 -9.51
N GLU A 54 4.41 3.47 -9.85
CA GLU A 54 3.08 3.17 -9.33
C GLU A 54 2.59 1.77 -9.72
N GLU A 55 2.85 1.34 -10.95
CA GLU A 55 2.42 0.05 -11.47
C GLU A 55 3.16 -1.09 -10.77
N LEU A 56 4.48 -0.93 -10.57
CA LEU A 56 5.29 -1.89 -9.83
C LEU A 56 4.84 -1.98 -8.37
N LEU A 57 4.64 -0.84 -7.70
CA LEU A 57 4.17 -0.81 -6.31
C LEU A 57 2.79 -1.48 -6.17
N SER A 58 1.85 -1.13 -7.06
CA SER A 58 0.49 -1.68 -7.05
C SER A 58 0.49 -3.19 -7.28
N ARG A 59 1.31 -3.67 -8.22
CA ARG A 59 1.47 -5.10 -8.49
C ARG A 59 2.02 -5.84 -7.26
N ASP A 60 3.10 -5.33 -6.68
CA ASP A 60 3.76 -5.98 -5.54
C ASP A 60 2.82 -6.04 -4.31
N LEU A 61 2.08 -4.97 -4.05
CA LEU A 61 1.05 -4.94 -3.00
C LEU A 61 -0.05 -5.98 -3.26
N ARG A 62 -0.59 -6.02 -4.48
CA ARG A 62 -1.64 -6.98 -4.86
C ARG A 62 -1.16 -8.41 -4.68
N THR A 63 0.00 -8.75 -5.24
CA THR A 63 0.59 -10.10 -5.13
C THR A 63 0.81 -10.51 -3.68
N ALA A 64 1.30 -9.60 -2.83
CA ALA A 64 1.55 -9.90 -1.42
C ALA A 64 0.25 -10.15 -0.64
N ILE A 65 -0.81 -9.39 -0.91
CA ILE A 65 -2.12 -9.55 -0.27
C ILE A 65 -2.76 -10.86 -0.72
N GLU A 66 -2.76 -11.16 -2.02
CA GLU A 66 -3.37 -12.38 -2.58
C GLU A 66 -2.63 -13.66 -2.15
N SER A 67 -1.33 -13.60 -1.89
CA SER A 67 -0.54 -14.77 -1.45
C SER A 67 -0.61 -15.03 0.05
N SER A 68 -1.25 -14.15 0.82
CA SER A 68 -1.38 -14.25 2.28
C SER A 68 -2.77 -14.68 2.73
N ASP A 69 -3.72 -14.78 1.80
CA ASP A 69 -5.07 -15.37 1.97
C ASP A 69 -5.05 -16.88 1.67
#